data_AF-X0WWM5-F1
#
_entry.id   AF-X0WWM5-F1
#
_cell.length_a   1.000
_cell.length_b   1.000
_cell.length_c   1.000
_cell.angle_alpha   90.00
_cell.angle_beta   90.00
_cell.angle_gamma   90.00
#
_symmetry.space_group_name_H-M   'P 1'
#
loop_
_entity.id
_entity.type
_entity.pdbx_description
1 polymer ?
#
loop_
_entity_poly.entity_id
_entity_poly.type
_entity_poly.pdbx_seq_one_letter_code
_entity_poly.pdbx_strand_id
1 'polypeptide(L)' 'LKEIGIQRLGVSHCTGFRAAAQLAREFEGVFFLNNAGTRFTLP' A
#
# COMPACT_ATOMS: atom_id res chain seq x y z
N LEU A 1 9.25 1.77 7.58
CA LEU A 1 8.05 0.93 7.33
C LEU A 1 8.34 -0.56 7.47
N LYS A 2 9.36 -1.10 6.78
CA LYS A 2 9.78 -2.50 6.95
C LYS A 2 10.20 -2.82 8.39
N GLU A 3 11.06 -1.97 8.97
CA GLU A 3 11.59 -2.16 10.33
C GLU A 3 10.53 -2.10 11.43
N ILE A 4 9.42 -1.38 11.20
CA ILE A 4 8.31 -1.29 12.15
C ILE A 4 7.23 -2.38 11.93
N GLY A 5 7.44 -3.30 10.98
CA GLY A 5 6.60 -4.49 10.81
C GLY A 5 5.15 -4.21 10.38
N ILE A 6 4.93 -3.26 9.45
CA ILE A 6 3.56 -2.99 8.98
C ILE A 6 2.92 -4.22 8.31
N GLN A 7 1.63 -4.43 8.56
CA GLN A 7 0.89 -5.59 8.03
C GLN A 7 0.20 -5.31 6.69
N ARG A 8 -0.14 -4.04 6.41
CA ARG A 8 -0.70 -3.60 5.13
C ARG A 8 -0.19 -2.20 4.77
N LEU A 9 0.07 -1.95 3.49
CA LEU A 9 0.49 -0.66 2.95
C LEU A 9 -0.46 -0.22 1.83
N GLY A 10 -1.32 0.74 2.13
CA GLY A 10 -2.23 1.35 1.15
C GLY A 10 -1.77 2.75 0.78
N VAL A 11 -1.64 3.03 -0.52
CA VAL A 11 -1.26 4.36 -1.02
C VAL A 11 -2.28 4.91 -2.02
N SER A 12 -2.44 6.24 -2.05
CA SER A 12 -3.41 6.94 -2.90
C SER A 12 -2.93 8.33 -3.33
N HIS A 13 -3.71 8.95 -4.23
CA HIS A 13 -3.65 10.37 -4.62
C HIS A 13 -2.22 10.88 -4.88
N CYS A 14 -1.67 11.71 -3.99
CA CYS A 14 -0.39 12.39 -4.16
C CYS A 14 0.82 11.45 -4.29
N THR A 15 0.69 10.18 -3.88
CA THR A 15 1.79 9.21 -4.02
C THR A 15 2.18 9.05 -5.49
N GLY A 16 1.20 9.13 -6.40
CA GLY A 16 1.42 9.00 -7.83
C GLY A 16 1.80 7.58 -8.26
N PHE A 17 1.57 7.28 -9.54
CA PHE A 17 1.68 5.91 -10.04
C PHE A 17 3.11 5.36 -9.99
N ARG A 18 4.12 6.20 -10.25
CA ARG A 18 5.52 5.78 -10.26
C ARG A 18 5.99 5.31 -8.88
N ALA A 19 5.73 6.09 -7.83
CA ALA A 19 6.11 5.70 -6.47
C ALA A 19 5.24 4.54 -5.97
N ALA A 20 3.94 4.50 -6.32
CA ALA A 20 3.09 3.36 -6.00
C ALA A 20 3.63 2.04 -6.59
N ALA A 21 4.11 2.04 -7.84
CA ALA A 21 4.71 0.86 -8.46
C ALA A 21 6.05 0.45 -7.81
N GLN A 22 6.83 1.42 -7.30
CA GLN A 22 8.03 1.12 -6.52
C GLN A 22 7.66 0.45 -5.19
N LEU A 23 6.68 1.01 -4.48
CA LEU A 23 6.19 0.46 -3.21
C LEU A 23 5.54 -0.91 -3.38
N ALA A 24 4.83 -1.15 -4.48
CA ALA A 24 4.23 -2.46 -4.78
C ALA A 24 5.27 -3.57 -4.89
N ARG A 25 6.42 -3.28 -5.53
CA ARG A 25 7.54 -4.22 -5.63
C ARG A 25 8.28 -4.39 -4.31
N GLU A 26 8.42 -3.31 -3.55
CA GLU A 26 9.21 -3.32 -2.32
C GLU A 26 8.46 -3.92 -1.11
N PHE A 27 7.13 -3.85 -1.11
CA PHE A 27 6.23 -4.33 -0.05
C PHE A 27 5.27 -5.40 -0.59
N GLU A 28 5.79 -6.30 -1.44
CA GLU A 28 5.04 -7.43 -1.97
C GLU A 28 4.35 -8.22 -0.83
N GLY A 29 3.10 -8.62 -1.06
CA GLY A 29 2.29 -9.36 -0.08
C GLY A 29 1.51 -8.49 0.92
N VAL A 30 1.95 -7.25 1.19
CA VAL A 30 1.25 -6.32 2.10
C VAL A 30 0.73 -5.06 1.41
N PHE A 31 1.18 -4.78 0.19
CA PHE A 31 0.78 -3.61 -0.57
C PHE A 31 -0.61 -3.72 -1.21
N PHE A 32 -1.33 -2.59 -1.29
CA PHE A 32 -2.49 -2.41 -2.16
C PHE A 32 -2.61 -0.96 -2.67
N LEU A 33 -3.21 -0.77 -3.84
CA LEU A 33 -3.64 0.55 -4.30
C LEU A 33 -4.95 0.93 -3.62
N ASN A 34 -4.93 2.02 -2.85
CA ASN A 34 -6.12 2.53 -2.17
C ASN A 34 -6.89 3.47 -3.11
N ASN A 35 -7.99 2.95 -3.68
CA ASN A 35 -8.86 3.68 -4.59
C ASN A 35 -10.20 4.00 -3.90
N ALA A 36 -10.98 4.90 -4.50
CA ALA A 36 -12.33 5.18 -4.02
C ALA A 36 -13.16 3.88 -3.99
N GLY A 37 -13.75 3.59 -2.82
CA GLY A 37 -14.55 2.37 -2.62
C GLY A 37 -13.76 1.15 -2.14
N THR A 38 -12.43 1.23 -2.01
CA THR A 38 -11.64 0.17 -1.39
C THR A 38 -12.10 -0.09 0.05
N ARG A 39 -12.40 -1.35 0.40
CA ARG A 39 -12.85 -1.79 1.73
C ARG A 39 -11.97 -2.93 2.24
N PHE A 40 -11.61 -2.88 3.52
CA PHE A 40 -10.94 -3.98 4.22
C PHE A 40 -11.56 -4.20 5.60
N THR A 41 -11.50 -5.43 6.06
CA THR A 41 -11.75 -5.78 7.46
C THR A 41 -10.39 -6.05 8.10
N LEU A 42 -10.11 -5.36 9.20
CA LEU A 42 -8.94 -5.63 10.03
C LEU A 42 -9.36 -6.62 11.13
N PRO A 43 -8.43 -7.48 11.60
CA PRO A 43 -8.65 -8.29 12.81
C PRO A 43 -8.99 -7.42 14.03
#